data_AF-A0A800C5Z3-F1
#
_entry.id   AF-A0A800C5Z3-F1
#
_cell.length_a   1.000
_cell.length_b   1.000
_cell.length_c   1.000
_cell.angle_alpha   90.00
_cell.angle_beta   90.00
_cell.angle_gamma   90.00
#
_symmetry.space_group_name_H-M   'P 1'
#
loop_
_entity.id
_entity.type
_entity.pdbx_description
1 polymer ?
#
loop_
_entity_poly.entity_id
_entity_poly.type
_entity_poly.pdbx_seq_one_letter_code
_entity_poly.pdbx_strand_id
1 'polypeptide(L)'
;MLEKKLIPSQAAAIRGELEYAQTERHEDLGLEMITSCSGIPDPLMLRPWKTWENVAEYRDKSRDLASHFIKNFQKNFPGAPAEIANAGPILKI
;
A
#
# COMPACT_ATOMS: atom_id res chain seq x y z
N MET A 1 -32.75 6.00 -1.47
CA MET A 1 -31.93 5.73 -0.27
C MET A 1 -30.78 4.81 -0.65
N LEU A 2 -29.64 5.33 -1.10
CA LEU A 2 -28.31 4.67 -1.10
C LEU A 2 -27.21 5.54 -1.74
N GLU A 3 -27.30 6.87 -1.67
CA GLU A 3 -26.10 7.70 -1.82
C GLU A 3 -25.41 7.72 -0.45
N LYS A 4 -24.67 6.65 -0.15
CA LYS A 4 -23.60 6.75 0.84
C LYS A 4 -22.66 7.80 0.25
N LYS A 5 -22.69 9.03 0.78
CA LYS A 5 -21.77 10.10 0.36
C LYS A 5 -20.35 9.54 0.47
N LEU A 6 -19.75 9.24 -0.68
CA LEU A 6 -18.37 8.83 -0.77
C LEU A 6 -17.53 9.89 -0.10
N ILE A 7 -16.60 9.49 0.76
CA ILE A 7 -15.63 10.45 1.27
C ILE A 7 -14.74 10.92 0.09
N PRO A 8 -14.21 12.15 0.12
CA PRO A 8 -13.53 12.74 -1.03
C PRO A 8 -12.45 11.85 -1.67
N SER A 9 -11.68 11.11 -0.86
CA SER A 9 -10.68 10.15 -1.34
C SER A 9 -11.25 8.97 -2.13
N GLN A 10 -12.41 8.43 -1.72
CA GLN A 10 -13.11 7.37 -2.44
C GLN A 10 -13.64 7.88 -3.77
N ALA A 11 -14.17 9.11 -3.79
CA ALA A 11 -14.67 9.73 -5.00
C ALA A 11 -13.54 10.01 -6.01
N ALA A 12 -12.35 10.42 -5.54
CA ALA A 12 -11.17 10.59 -6.39
C ALA A 12 -10.75 9.29 -7.09
N ALA A 13 -10.77 8.15 -6.37
CA ALA A 13 -10.49 6.85 -6.96
C ALA A 13 -11.52 6.46 -8.04
N ILE A 14 -12.81 6.68 -7.77
CA ILE A 14 -13.90 6.34 -8.70
C ILE A 14 -13.89 7.22 -9.95
N ARG A 15 -13.51 8.50 -9.82
CA ARG A 15 -13.42 9.44 -10.95
C ARG A 15 -12.15 9.27 -11.78
N GLY A 16 -11.27 8.34 -11.43
CA GLY A 16 -10.01 8.11 -12.15
C GLY A 16 -8.92 9.14 -11.86
N GLU A 17 -9.09 10.00 -10.85
CA GLU A 17 -8.10 11.04 -10.50
C GLU A 17 -6.74 10.44 -10.12
N LEU A 18 -6.73 9.16 -9.69
CA LEU A 18 -5.52 8.46 -9.27
C LEU A 18 -4.75 7.78 -10.40
N GLU A 19 -5.34 7.64 -11.61
CA GLU A 19 -4.74 6.90 -12.73
C GLU A 19 -3.38 7.50 -13.17
N TYR A 20 -3.26 8.82 -13.07
CA TYR A 20 -2.05 9.57 -13.45
C TYR A 20 -1.37 10.23 -12.25
N ALA A 21 -1.77 9.86 -11.02
CA ALA A 21 -1.17 10.43 -9.82
C ALA A 21 0.27 9.96 -9.67
N GLN A 22 1.15 10.86 -9.21
CA GLN A 22 2.53 10.49 -8.90
C GLN A 22 2.56 9.51 -7.73
N THR A 23 3.26 8.39 -7.92
CA THR A 23 3.44 7.35 -6.91
C THR A 23 4.89 7.28 -6.45
N GLU A 24 5.07 6.77 -5.23
CA GLU A 24 6.34 6.26 -4.76
C GLU A 24 6.17 4.81 -4.29
N ARG A 25 7.12 3.96 -4.68
CA ARG A 25 7.03 2.54 -4.38
C ARG A 25 7.41 2.27 -2.92
N HIS A 26 6.53 1.60 -2.21
CA HIS A 26 6.78 1.13 -0.86
C HIS A 26 7.90 0.06 -0.87
N GLU A 27 8.93 0.24 -0.04
CA GLU A 27 10.15 -0.58 -0.09
C GLU A 27 9.92 -2.06 0.22
N ASP A 28 9.21 -2.39 1.31
CA ASP A 28 8.99 -3.79 1.72
C ASP A 28 7.76 -4.45 1.03
N LEU A 29 6.66 -3.71 0.89
CA LEU A 29 5.40 -4.23 0.33
C LEU A 29 5.31 -4.13 -1.20
N GLY A 30 6.16 -3.33 -1.84
CA GLY A 30 6.17 -3.17 -3.29
C GLY A 30 5.00 -2.39 -3.90
N LEU A 31 4.12 -1.82 -3.07
CA LEU A 31 2.92 -1.07 -3.47
C LEU A 31 3.27 0.32 -4.03
N GLU A 32 2.56 0.76 -5.07
CA GLU A 32 2.65 2.11 -5.58
C GLU A 32 1.78 3.06 -4.74
N MET A 33 2.42 3.85 -3.88
CA MET A 33 1.74 4.75 -2.94
C MET A 33 1.61 6.13 -3.58
N ILE A 34 0.38 6.60 -3.80
CA ILE A 34 0.14 7.96 -4.30
C ILE A 34 0.75 9.01 -3.35
N THR A 35 1.30 10.07 -3.91
CA THR A 35 1.98 11.12 -3.13
C THR A 35 1.05 12.27 -2.73
N SER A 36 -0.10 12.41 -3.40
CA SER A 36 -1.11 13.43 -3.13
C SER A 36 -2.51 12.98 -3.61
N CYS A 37 -3.56 13.55 -3.04
CA CYS A 37 -4.95 13.35 -3.46
C CYS A 37 -5.81 14.54 -2.99
N SER A 38 -6.64 15.09 -3.88
CA SER A 38 -7.51 16.26 -3.64
C SER A 38 -8.43 16.08 -2.41
N GLY A 39 -8.78 14.83 -2.09
CA GLY A 39 -9.62 14.47 -0.95
C GLY A 39 -8.89 14.20 0.36
N ILE A 40 -7.56 14.36 0.40
CA ILE A 40 -6.72 14.06 1.58
C ILE A 40 -5.87 15.31 1.90
N PRO A 41 -6.20 16.04 2.97
CA PRO A 41 -5.54 17.31 3.30
C PRO A 41 -4.05 17.17 3.64
N ASP A 42 -3.67 16.06 4.27
CA ASP A 42 -2.30 15.81 4.69
C ASP A 42 -1.64 14.71 3.84
N PRO A 43 -0.70 15.07 2.95
CA PRO A 43 0.05 14.12 2.15
C PRO A 43 0.92 13.12 2.95
N LEU A 44 1.08 13.32 4.26
CA LEU A 44 1.76 12.36 5.14
C LEU A 44 0.89 11.13 5.39
N MET A 45 -0.44 11.26 5.42
CA MET A 45 -1.36 10.11 5.64
C MET A 45 -1.32 9.09 4.49
N LEU A 46 -0.85 9.50 3.32
CA LEU A 46 -0.63 8.63 2.17
C LEU A 46 0.64 7.78 2.29
N ARG A 47 1.50 8.11 3.25
CA ARG A 47 2.86 7.62 3.37
C ARG A 47 3.13 7.26 4.82
N PRO A 48 2.69 6.06 5.25
CA PRO A 48 2.69 5.68 6.65
C PRO A 48 4.06 5.79 7.33
N TRP A 49 5.17 5.61 6.61
CA TRP A 49 6.51 5.82 7.18
C TRP A 49 6.78 7.27 7.63
N LYS A 50 6.02 8.25 7.13
CA LYS A 50 6.14 9.66 7.52
C LYS A 50 5.25 10.04 8.71
N THR A 51 4.34 9.15 9.13
CA THR A 51 3.45 9.40 10.27
C THR A 51 3.95 8.78 11.57
N TRP A 52 5.07 8.05 11.52
CA TRP A 52 5.72 7.45 12.69
C TRP A 52 6.82 8.36 13.19
N GLU A 53 6.91 8.54 14.52
CA GLU A 53 7.98 9.29 15.15
C GLU A 53 9.36 8.66 14.88
N ASN A 54 9.40 7.33 14.85
CA ASN A 54 10.59 6.55 14.55
C ASN A 54 10.40 5.72 13.26
N VAL A 55 11.05 6.17 12.17
CA VAL A 55 11.00 5.48 10.87
C VAL A 55 11.63 4.08 10.93
N ALA A 56 12.59 3.83 11.83
CA ALA A 56 13.19 2.51 11.98
C ALA A 56 12.18 1.51 12.56
N GLU A 57 11.40 1.91 13.58
CA GLU A 57 10.32 1.08 14.13
C GLU A 57 9.23 0.78 13.09
N TYR A 58 8.88 1.78 12.27
CA TYR A 58 7.96 1.56 11.15
C TYR A 58 8.49 0.49 10.19
N ARG A 59 9.77 0.61 9.81
CA ARG A 59 10.42 -0.36 8.90
C ARG A 59 10.43 -1.76 9.49
N ASP A 60 10.68 -1.91 10.78
CA ASP A 60 10.63 -3.21 11.45
C ASP A 60 9.23 -3.82 11.42
N LYS A 61 8.18 -3.01 11.67
CA LYS A 61 6.79 -3.47 11.58
C LYS A 61 6.34 -3.78 10.16
N SER A 62 6.77 -2.97 9.20
CA SER A 62 6.52 -3.20 7.78
C SER A 62 7.12 -4.53 7.30
N ARG A 63 8.38 -4.82 7.69
CA ARG A 63 9.05 -6.09 7.38
C ARG A 63 8.39 -7.29 8.06
N ASP A 64 7.99 -7.14 9.31
CA ASP A 64 7.25 -8.19 10.03
C ASP A 64 5.93 -8.53 9.30
N LEU A 65 5.17 -7.51 8.89
CA LEU A 65 3.95 -7.67 8.09
C LEU A 65 4.22 -8.34 6.74
N ALA A 66 5.25 -7.89 6.02
CA ALA A 66 5.67 -8.51 4.76
C ALA A 66 6.00 -10.00 4.96
N SER A 67 6.68 -10.36 6.06
CA SER A 67 6.99 -11.75 6.40
C SER A 67 5.73 -12.59 6.60
N HIS A 68 4.70 -12.03 7.24
CA HIS A 68 3.42 -12.72 7.44
C HIS A 68 2.69 -12.95 6.12
N PHE A 69 2.66 -11.97 5.21
CA PHE A 69 2.09 -12.14 3.88
C PHE A 69 2.82 -13.23 3.07
N ILE A 70 4.16 -13.21 3.07
CA ILE A 70 4.97 -14.21 2.35
C ILE A 70 4.68 -15.62 2.89
N LYS A 71 4.75 -15.83 4.21
CA LYS A 71 4.48 -17.13 4.84
C LYS A 71 3.06 -17.62 4.57
N ASN A 72 2.06 -16.73 4.68
CA ASN A 72 0.68 -17.07 4.41
C ASN A 72 0.46 -17.45 2.93
N PHE A 73 1.09 -16.72 2.01
CA PHE A 73 0.97 -16.99 0.59
C PHE A 73 1.59 -18.34 0.20
N GLN A 74 2.82 -18.60 0.66
CA GLN A 74 3.51 -19.88 0.43
C GLN A 74 2.70 -21.08 0.95
N LYS A 75 2.08 -20.94 2.12
CA LYS A 75 1.27 -22.00 2.72
C LYS A 75 -0.02 -22.28 1.95
N ASN A 76 -0.74 -21.23 1.54
CA ASN A 76 -2.10 -21.38 1.00
C ASN A 76 -2.15 -21.43 -0.53
N PHE A 77 -1.09 -21.00 -1.23
CA PHE A 77 -1.05 -20.91 -2.69
C PHE A 77 0.24 -21.49 -3.29
N PRO A 78 0.62 -22.75 -2.98
CA PRO A 78 1.87 -23.36 -3.44
C PRO A 78 1.97 -23.53 -4.96
N GLY A 79 0.84 -23.53 -5.67
CA GLY A 79 0.78 -23.65 -7.13
C GLY A 79 0.52 -22.33 -7.86
N ALA A 80 0.66 -21.18 -7.20
CA ALA A 80 0.44 -19.89 -7.84
C ALA A 80 1.43 -19.68 -8.99
N PRO A 81 0.99 -19.08 -10.12
CA PRO A 81 1.90 -18.67 -11.19
C PRO A 81 3.00 -17.76 -10.65
N ALA A 82 4.19 -17.85 -11.24
CA ALA A 82 5.36 -17.06 -10.82
C ALA A 82 5.08 -15.55 -10.84
N GLU A 83 4.29 -15.07 -11.79
CA GLU A 83 3.86 -13.65 -11.84
C GLU A 83 3.14 -13.22 -10.56
N ILE A 84 2.21 -14.03 -10.06
CA ILE A 84 1.45 -13.74 -8.85
C ILE A 84 2.35 -13.89 -7.61
N ALA A 85 3.19 -14.93 -7.57
CA ALA A 85 4.13 -15.14 -6.48
C ALA A 85 5.14 -13.99 -6.34
N ASN A 86 5.58 -13.42 -7.47
CA ASN A 86 6.56 -12.33 -7.51
C ASN A 86 5.94 -10.93 -7.33
N ALA A 87 4.61 -10.80 -7.38
CA ALA A 87 3.90 -9.54 -7.16
C ALA A 87 3.74 -9.20 -5.66
N GLY A 88 4.03 -10.14 -4.76
CA GLY A 88 3.94 -9.95 -3.31
C GLY A 88 5.08 -9.12 -2.71
N PRO A 89 5.07 -8.93 -1.38
CA PRO A 89 6.15 -8.25 -0.66
C PRO A 89 7.51 -8.92 -0.88
N ILE A 90 8.57 -8.10 -0.98
CA ILE A 90 9.95 -8.57 -1.15
C ILE A 90 10.79 -7.99 -0.02
N LEU A 91 11.23 -8.87 0.89
CA LEU A 91 12.20 -8.50 1.91
C LEU A 91 13.59 -8.39 1.28
N LYS A 92 14.10 -7.17 1.17
CA LYS A 92 15.50 -6.93 0.83
C LYS A 92 16.33 -7.21 2.09
N ILE A 93 17.06 -8.32 2.04
CA ILE A 93 18.02 -8.73 3.08
C ILE A 93 19.28 -7.87 2.95
#